data_AF-A0A9D6NXI8-F1
#
_entry.id   AF-A0A9D6NXI8-F1
#
_cell.length_a   1.000
_cell.length_b   1.000
_cell.length_c   1.000
_cell.angle_alpha   90.00
_cell.angle_beta   90.00
_cell.angle_gamma   90.00
#
_symmetry.space_group_name_H-M   'P 1'
#
loop_
_entity.id
_entity.type
_entity.pdbx_description
1 polymer ?
#
loop_
_entity_poly.entity_id
_entity_poly.type
_entity_poly.pdbx_seq_one_letter_code
_entity_poly.pdbx_strand_id
1 'polypeptide(L)'
;MATAVPAGDGMGATELAAGDKEWGEPVAYETSGDEQLVAQAKLGDRIAFEELVRRYAEPMLNLAHGMLGSRDAAWDVVQESFLATYRVLRGFRGEATFYTYLRRVVTNACLKEQQRRRGAPSLSLDTPVEFADGS
;
A
#
# COMPACT_ATOMS: atom_id res chain seq x y z
N MET A 1 11.38 -6.97 -41.63
CA MET A 1 10.00 -7.50 -41.58
C MET A 1 9.57 -7.47 -40.12
N ALA A 2 8.55 -6.67 -39.83
CA ALA A 2 7.94 -6.53 -38.53
C ALA A 2 6.71 -7.44 -38.44
N THR A 3 6.54 -8.13 -37.31
CA THR A 3 5.29 -8.79 -36.89
C THR A 3 5.33 -8.80 -35.35
N ALA A 4 4.76 -7.80 -34.69
CA ALA A 4 3.36 -7.72 -34.25
C ALA A 4 3.10 -8.56 -32.99
N VAL A 5 3.12 -7.89 -31.84
CA VAL A 5 2.57 -8.36 -30.56
C VAL A 5 1.04 -8.37 -30.69
N PRO A 6 0.34 -9.47 -30.36
CA PRO A 6 -1.12 -9.45 -30.38
C PRO A 6 -1.65 -8.66 -29.17
N ALA A 7 -2.45 -7.64 -29.48
CA ALA A 7 -3.40 -7.03 -28.57
C ALA A 7 -4.70 -7.84 -28.59
N GLY A 8 -5.33 -7.96 -27.42
CA GLY A 8 -6.74 -8.31 -27.28
C GLY A 8 -7.02 -9.70 -26.74
N ASP A 9 -7.32 -9.79 -25.45
CA ASP A 9 -8.56 -10.41 -24.98
C ASP A 9 -8.83 -9.92 -23.55
N GLY A 10 -10.03 -9.36 -23.33
CA GLY A 10 -10.41 -8.71 -22.10
C GLY A 10 -10.55 -9.71 -20.95
N MET A 11 -9.77 -9.53 -19.89
CA MET A 11 -10.06 -10.18 -18.62
C MET A 11 -11.11 -9.36 -17.88
N GLY A 12 -12.34 -9.87 -17.96
CA GLY A 12 -13.50 -9.33 -17.27
C GLY A 12 -13.27 -9.22 -15.77
N ALA A 13 -14.01 -8.27 -15.19
CA ALA A 13 -14.27 -8.12 -13.78
C ALA A 13 -15.03 -9.35 -13.22
N THR A 14 -14.37 -10.50 -13.17
CA THR A 14 -14.86 -11.66 -12.41
C THR A 14 -14.09 -11.73 -11.10
N GLU A 15 -14.74 -11.16 -10.09
CA GLU A 15 -15.02 -11.91 -8.87
C GLU A 15 -13.79 -12.35 -8.06
N LEU A 16 -13.19 -11.38 -7.36
CA LEU A 16 -12.66 -11.69 -6.04
C LEU A 16 -13.54 -10.95 -5.04
N ALA A 17 -14.53 -11.73 -4.59
CA ALA A 17 -15.50 -11.45 -3.56
C ALA A 17 -15.14 -10.24 -2.70
N ALA A 18 -16.04 -9.26 -2.75
CA ALA A 18 -16.49 -8.57 -1.55
C ALA A 18 -16.63 -9.60 -0.42
N GLY A 19 -15.57 -9.73 0.37
CA GLY A 19 -15.67 -10.13 1.74
C GLY A 19 -15.76 -8.81 2.48
N ASP A 20 -16.97 -8.40 2.77
CA ASP A 20 -17.35 -7.32 3.67
C ASP A 20 -16.85 -7.65 5.08
N LYS A 21 -15.53 -7.71 5.24
CA LYS A 21 -14.93 -7.71 6.56
C LYS A 21 -14.91 -6.25 6.94
N GLU A 22 -15.98 -5.85 7.62
CA GLU A 22 -16.10 -4.60 8.36
C GLU A 22 -14.91 -4.47 9.32
N TRP A 23 -13.79 -3.97 8.80
CA TRP A 23 -12.75 -3.42 9.64
C TRP A 23 -13.34 -2.12 10.15
N GLY A 24 -13.66 -2.09 11.45
CA GLY A 24 -14.53 -1.12 12.11
C GLY A 24 -14.44 0.32 11.62
N GLU A 25 -15.58 1.00 11.70
CA GLU A 25 -15.90 2.39 11.36
C GLU A 25 -14.77 3.25 10.78
N PRO A 26 -15.00 4.01 9.70
CA PRO A 26 -14.02 4.97 9.23
C PRO A 26 -13.83 6.02 10.34
N VAL A 27 -12.82 5.81 11.19
CA VAL A 27 -12.16 6.91 11.85
C VAL A 27 -11.77 7.83 10.71
N ALA A 28 -12.49 8.94 10.57
CA ALA A 28 -12.22 9.96 9.58
C ALA A 28 -10.86 10.54 9.96
N TYR A 29 -9.79 9.88 9.52
CA TYR A 29 -8.46 10.43 9.53
C TYR A 29 -8.59 11.71 8.72
N GLU A 30 -8.33 12.85 9.34
CA GLU A 30 -8.46 14.13 8.68
C GLU A 30 -7.48 14.15 7.49
N THR A 31 -8.00 13.92 6.29
CA THR A 31 -7.26 13.92 5.02
C THR A 31 -6.86 15.32 4.59
N SER A 32 -7.31 16.33 5.33
CA SER A 32 -7.07 17.74 5.08
C SER A 32 -5.57 18.01 4.98
N GLY A 33 -5.12 18.41 3.77
CA GLY A 33 -3.73 18.74 3.48
C GLY A 33 -2.86 17.56 3.05
N ASP A 34 -3.35 16.32 3.09
CA ASP A 34 -2.54 15.17 2.66
C ASP A 34 -2.29 15.19 1.16
N GLU A 35 -3.26 15.64 0.35
CA GLU A 35 -3.09 15.77 -1.09
C GLU A 35 -1.92 16.71 -1.44
N GLN A 36 -1.75 17.78 -0.67
CA GLN A 36 -0.66 18.74 -0.84
C GLN A 36 0.68 18.11 -0.43
N LEU A 37 0.72 17.43 0.71
CA LEU A 37 1.91 16.71 1.17
C LEU A 37 2.32 15.61 0.18
N VAL A 38 1.37 14.86 -0.37
CA VAL A 38 1.60 13.85 -1.40
C VAL A 38 2.13 14.50 -2.67
N ALA A 39 1.54 15.61 -3.11
CA ALA A 39 2.01 16.34 -4.29
C ALA A 39 3.46 16.82 -4.13
N GLN A 40 3.82 17.38 -2.97
CA GLN A 40 5.18 17.80 -2.65
C GLN A 40 6.15 16.61 -2.56
N ALA A 41 5.74 15.54 -1.88
CA ALA A 41 6.54 14.33 -1.73
C ALA A 41 6.80 13.65 -3.09
N LYS A 42 5.85 13.68 -4.02
CA LYS A 42 6.04 13.24 -5.42
C LYS A 42 7.14 14.02 -6.14
N LEU A 43 7.29 15.30 -5.85
CA LEU A 43 8.36 16.15 -6.39
C LEU A 43 9.73 15.90 -5.71
N GLY A 44 9.78 15.02 -4.71
CA GLY A 44 11.00 14.69 -3.97
C GLY A 44 11.17 15.47 -2.65
N ASP A 45 10.15 16.22 -2.22
CA ASP A 45 10.17 16.86 -0.91
C ASP A 45 10.14 15.80 0.20
N ARG A 46 11.29 15.64 0.87
CA ARG A 46 11.46 14.69 1.96
C ARG A 46 10.69 15.09 3.21
N ILE A 47 10.56 16.39 3.47
CA ILE A 47 9.87 16.90 4.65
C ILE A 47 8.37 16.65 4.53
N ALA A 48 7.82 16.84 3.33
CA ALA A 48 6.43 16.51 3.05
C ALA A 48 6.12 15.01 3.27
N PHE A 49 7.04 14.12 2.85
CA PHE A 49 6.89 12.70 3.12
C PHE A 49 7.05 12.36 4.61
N GLU A 50 8.01 12.99 5.30
CA GLU A 50 8.21 12.79 6.74
C GLU A 50 6.95 13.17 7.54
N GLU A 51 6.25 14.23 7.13
CA GLU A 51 4.98 14.63 7.73
C GLU A 51 3.88 13.57 7.50
N LEU A 52 3.79 12.98 6.30
CA LEU A 52 2.91 11.84 6.06
C LEU A 52 3.27 10.64 6.96
N VAL A 53 4.56 10.36 7.15
CA VAL A 53 5.01 9.29 8.06
C VAL A 53 4.56 9.59 9.49
N ARG A 54 4.76 10.82 9.99
CA ARG A 54 4.35 11.20 11.36
C ARG A 54 2.85 11.03 11.58
N ARG A 55 2.03 11.44 10.62
CA ARG A 55 0.56 11.32 10.69
C ARG A 55 0.09 9.86 10.72
N TYR A 56 0.76 8.99 9.96
CA TYR A 56 0.26 7.65 9.70
C TYR A 56 1.02 6.52 10.40
N ALA A 57 2.17 6.79 11.03
CA ALA A 57 2.97 5.77 11.69
C ALA A 57 2.19 5.04 12.80
N GLU A 58 1.54 5.78 13.70
CA GLU A 58 0.80 5.18 14.81
C GLU A 58 -0.44 4.39 14.35
N PRO A 59 -1.33 4.93 13.49
CA PRO A 59 -2.45 4.15 12.95
C PRO A 59 -2.01 2.87 12.23
N MET A 60 -0.95 2.94 11.42
CA MET A 60 -0.44 1.78 10.69
C MET A 60 0.23 0.77 11.62
N LEU A 61 0.92 1.23 12.66
CA LEU A 61 1.51 0.36 13.68
C LEU A 61 0.42 -0.38 14.47
N ASN A 62 -0.66 0.31 14.86
CA ASN A 62 -1.79 -0.31 15.54
C ASN A 62 -2.47 -1.36 14.65
N LEU A 63 -2.68 -1.06 13.37
CA LEU A 63 -3.19 -2.02 12.40
C LEU A 63 -2.27 -3.25 12.27
N ALA A 64 -0.99 -3.04 12.01
CA ALA A 64 -0.03 -4.12 11.82
C ALA A 64 0.14 -4.97 13.08
N HIS A 65 0.13 -4.33 14.26
CA HIS A 65 0.17 -5.02 15.54
C HIS A 65 -1.08 -5.89 15.76
N GLY A 66 -2.27 -5.38 15.43
CA GLY A 66 -3.51 -6.16 15.47
C GLY A 66 -3.50 -7.38 14.55
N MET A 67 -2.80 -7.31 13.42
CA MET A 67 -2.67 -8.43 12.48
C MET A 67 -1.57 -9.43 12.88
N LEU A 68 -0.43 -8.96 13.39
CA LEU A 68 0.76 -9.80 13.61
C LEU A 68 0.89 -10.29 15.05
N GLY A 69 0.24 -9.64 16.02
CA GLY A 69 0.35 -9.94 17.45
C GLY A 69 1.75 -9.74 18.05
N SER A 70 2.65 -9.11 17.31
CA SER A 70 4.05 -8.87 17.69
C SER A 70 4.43 -7.44 17.34
N ARG A 71 4.88 -6.69 18.35
CA ARG A 71 5.23 -5.28 18.21
C ARG A 71 6.44 -5.07 17.31
N ASP A 72 7.47 -5.90 17.46
CA ASP A 72 8.69 -5.81 16.64
C ASP A 72 8.37 -6.08 15.16
N ALA A 73 7.58 -7.12 14.90
CA ALA A 73 7.11 -7.45 13.56
C ALA A 73 6.31 -6.33 12.91
N ALA A 74 5.43 -5.70 13.69
CA ALA A 74 4.61 -4.59 13.22
C ALA A 74 5.48 -3.38 12.86
N TRP A 75 6.49 -3.08 13.67
CA TRP A 75 7.45 -2.02 13.39
C TRP A 75 8.22 -2.24 12.10
N ASP A 76 8.72 -3.46 11.89
CA ASP A 76 9.45 -3.82 10.67
C ASP A 76 8.57 -3.69 9.43
N VAL A 77 7.34 -4.22 9.49
CA VAL A 77 6.39 -4.14 8.37
C VAL A 77 6.00 -2.71 8.05
N VAL A 78 5.73 -1.88 9.07
CA VAL A 78 5.35 -0.48 8.86
C VAL A 78 6.51 0.32 8.26
N GLN A 79 7.74 0.14 8.76
CA GLN A 79 8.91 0.77 8.18
C GLN A 79 9.11 0.40 6.71
N GLU A 80 9.13 -0.90 6.39
CA GLU A 80 9.32 -1.34 5.00
C GLU A 80 8.17 -0.84 4.11
N SER A 81 6.94 -0.79 4.62
CA SER A 81 5.78 -0.27 3.88
C SER A 81 5.92 1.22 3.55
N PHE A 82 6.42 2.04 4.48
CA PHE A 82 6.69 3.45 4.19
C PHE A 82 7.85 3.61 3.19
N LEU A 83 8.92 2.83 3.33
CA LEU A 83 10.04 2.86 2.39
C LEU A 83 9.61 2.43 0.98
N ALA A 84 8.84 1.35 0.87
CA ALA A 84 8.27 0.89 -0.39
C ALA A 84 7.34 1.96 -1.00
N THR A 85 6.47 2.54 -0.18
CA THR A 85 5.58 3.64 -0.60
C THR A 85 6.38 4.82 -1.13
N TYR A 86 7.43 5.26 -0.44
CA TYR A 86 8.28 6.37 -0.88
C TYR A 86 8.92 6.11 -2.25
N ARG A 87 9.41 4.88 -2.49
CA ARG A 87 10.05 4.47 -3.75
C ARG A 87 9.10 4.58 -4.94
N VAL A 88 7.82 4.27 -4.74
CA VAL A 88 6.81 4.24 -5.82
C VAL A 88 5.88 5.46 -5.83
N LEU A 89 6.00 6.36 -4.85
CA LEU A 89 5.09 7.49 -4.64
C LEU A 89 4.95 8.38 -5.88
N ARG A 90 6.02 8.54 -6.66
CA ARG A 90 6.00 9.32 -7.92
C ARG A 90 4.92 8.83 -8.90
N GLY A 91 4.66 7.53 -8.95
CA GLY A 91 3.63 6.91 -9.80
C GLY A 91 2.23 6.91 -9.21
N PHE A 92 2.03 7.42 -8.00
CA PHE A 92 0.73 7.46 -7.34
C PHE A 92 -0.22 8.43 -8.05
N ARG A 93 -1.36 7.92 -8.54
CA ARG A 93 -2.33 8.65 -9.37
C ARG A 93 -3.36 9.47 -8.60
N GLY A 94 -3.55 9.17 -7.31
CA GLY A 94 -4.56 9.83 -6.49
C GLY A 94 -6.00 9.32 -6.71
N GLU A 95 -6.19 8.18 -7.35
CA GLU A 95 -7.52 7.54 -7.50
C GLU A 95 -8.13 7.10 -6.16
N ALA A 96 -7.31 6.99 -5.10
CA ALA A 96 -7.73 6.76 -3.73
C ALA A 96 -6.96 7.71 -2.80
N THR A 97 -7.44 7.89 -1.56
CA THR A 97 -6.68 8.66 -0.55
C THR A 97 -5.36 7.98 -0.23
N PHE A 98 -4.35 8.76 0.18
CA PHE A 98 -3.05 8.22 0.58
C PHE A 98 -3.16 7.19 1.71
N TYR A 99 -4.01 7.45 2.71
CA TYR A 99 -4.30 6.48 3.77
C TYR A 99 -4.86 5.16 3.22
N THR A 100 -5.83 5.21 2.31
CA THR A 100 -6.45 4.00 1.75
C THR A 100 -5.39 3.16 1.03
N TYR A 101 -4.53 3.83 0.27
CA TYR A 101 -3.38 3.20 -0.37
C TYR A 101 -2.40 2.60 0.65
N LEU A 102 -1.93 3.38 1.61
CA LEU A 102 -0.97 2.95 2.63
C LEU A 102 -1.50 1.78 3.47
N ARG A 103 -2.78 1.83 3.85
CA ARG A 103 -3.45 0.75 4.58
C ARG A 103 -3.42 -0.56 3.81
N ARG A 104 -3.61 -0.54 2.49
CA ARG A 104 -3.50 -1.73 1.62
C ARG A 104 -2.06 -2.24 1.58
N VAL A 105 -1.07 -1.37 1.43
CA VAL A 105 0.36 -1.74 1.45
C VAL A 105 0.73 -2.45 2.75
N VAL A 106 0.38 -1.85 3.90
CA VAL A 106 0.67 -2.41 5.23
C VAL A 106 -0.07 -3.73 5.45
N THR A 107 -1.34 -3.83 5.05
CA THR A 107 -2.13 -5.07 5.16
C THR A 107 -1.48 -6.20 4.36
N ASN A 108 -1.10 -5.94 3.11
CA ASN A 108 -0.45 -6.93 2.24
C ASN A 108 0.90 -7.38 2.81
N ALA A 109 1.69 -6.45 3.34
CA ALA A 109 2.96 -6.75 3.99
C ALA A 109 2.77 -7.60 5.26
N CYS A 110 1.74 -7.33 6.07
CA CYS A 110 1.38 -8.16 7.22
C CYS A 110 1.00 -9.59 6.81
N LEU A 111 0.15 -9.74 5.79
CA LEU A 111 -0.27 -11.06 5.29
C LEU A 111 0.94 -11.88 4.81
N LYS A 112 1.88 -11.23 4.13
CA LYS A 112 3.11 -11.86 3.69
C LYS A 112 4.01 -12.29 4.84
N GLU A 113 4.16 -11.45 5.86
CA GLU A 113 4.92 -11.79 7.07
C GLU A 113 4.28 -12.99 7.80
N GLN A 114 2.94 -13.07 7.86
CA GLN A 114 2.25 -14.25 8.40
C GLN A 114 2.52 -15.51 7.57
N GLN A 115 2.51 -15.42 6.24
CA GLN A 115 2.84 -16.56 5.37
C GLN A 115 4.28 -17.04 5.61
N ARG A 116 5.23 -16.11 5.70
CA ARG A 116 6.64 -16.40 5.98
C ARG A 116 6.81 -17.14 7.31
N ARG A 117 6.13 -16.69 8.38
CA ARG A 117 6.16 -17.34 9.70
C ARG A 117 5.60 -18.75 9.70
N ARG A 118 4.64 -19.03 8.81
CA ARG A 118 4.01 -20.35 8.66
C ARG A 118 4.84 -21.32 7.81
N GLY A 119 6.02 -20.89 7.33
CA GLY A 119 6.87 -21.71 6.46
C GLY A 119 6.31 -21.90 5.06
N ALA A 120 5.34 -21.07 4.63
CA ALA A 120 4.87 -21.09 3.26
C ALA A 120 5.97 -20.53 2.32
N PRO A 121 6.12 -21.06 1.10
CA PRO A 121 7.13 -20.56 0.16
C PRO A 121 6.94 -19.06 -0.06
N SER A 122 8.00 -18.29 0.18
CA SER A 122 7.99 -16.83 0.12
C SER A 122 7.74 -16.36 -1.32
N LEU A 123 6.59 -15.72 -1.59
CA LEU A 123 6.50 -14.83 -2.75
C LEU A 123 7.50 -13.69 -2.53
N SER A 124 8.37 -13.40 -3.51
CA SER A 124 9.37 -12.32 -3.41
C SER A 124 8.71 -10.95 -3.23
N LEU A 125 9.38 -10.00 -2.54
CA LEU A 125 8.92 -8.60 -2.38
C LEU A 125 9.20 -7.77 -3.63
N ASP A 126 9.89 -8.34 -4.61
CA ASP A 126 10.25 -7.68 -5.87
C ASP A 126 9.15 -7.73 -6.93
N THR A 127 7.93 -8.15 -6.60
CA THR A 127 6.80 -7.88 -7.50
C THR A 127 6.58 -6.38 -7.48
N PRO A 128 6.84 -5.65 -8.58
CA PRO A 128 6.42 -4.26 -8.67
C PRO A 128 4.93 -4.27 -8.40
N VAL A 129 4.47 -3.42 -7.47
CA VAL A 129 3.04 -3.11 -7.42
C VAL A 129 2.76 -2.42 -8.74
N GLU A 130 2.32 -3.18 -9.74
CA GLU A 130 1.99 -2.65 -11.07
C GLU A 130 0.77 -1.76 -10.90
N PHE A 131 1.01 -0.46 -10.93
CA PHE A 131 -0.04 0.53 -11.03
C PHE A 131 -0.59 0.46 -12.45
N ALA A 132 -1.69 -0.26 -12.63
CA ALA A 132 -2.43 -0.24 -13.88
C ALA A 132 -2.77 1.21 -14.23
N ASP A 133 -2.34 1.62 -15.42
CA ASP A 133 -2.56 2.95 -15.94
C ASP A 133 -4.03 3.11 -16.31
N GLY A 134 -4.82 3.70 -15.39
CA GLY A 134 -6.19 4.12 -15.67
C GLY A 134 -6.20 5.30 -16.62
N SER A 135 -6.34 5.01 -17.91
CA SER A 135 -6.88 5.92 -18.94
C SER A 135 -8.36 6.21 -18.73
#